data_AF-A0AAW9S4D8-F1
#
_entry.id   AF-A0AAW9S4D8-F1
#
_cell.length_a   1.000
_cell.length_b   1.000
_cell.length_c   1.000
_cell.angle_alpha   90.00
_cell.angle_beta   90.00
_cell.angle_gamma   90.00
#
_symmetry.space_group_name_H-M   'P 1'
#
loop_
_entity.id
_entity.type
_entity.pdbx_description
1 polymer ?
#
loop_
_entity_poly.entity_id
_entity_poly.type
_entity_poly.pdbx_seq_one_letter_code
_entity_poly.pdbx_strand_id
1 'polypeptide(L)'
;MYYRTITQIEETVLGCCIQVVGSVELAQTVVNTNTFLQPENRALWHCLQEMHKKRQPIDILTVIHRLEGLLNSQKQPLKAYFKIEERYRQFREQYAAQVARKVDRVVDQANLQYYCFVLVEAALRRQLFAVLSRHDKGEDRKKMLDLISDTTTDVITLLNALLDYNEKDYALYEDLLKVQEQFDKKVQKIQVSRRYRLLALIQGLQETRGLVEKQNLRLAAQLDKTIDELRNHAKRYALL
;
A
#
# COMPACT_ATOMS: atom_id res chain seq x y z
N MET A 1 1.46 -3.04 -22.39
CA MET A 1 2.44 -3.57 -21.40
C MET A 1 2.11 -3.15 -19.96
N TYR A 2 1.68 -1.91 -19.72
CA TYR A 2 1.37 -1.31 -18.40
C TYR A 2 0.33 -2.04 -17.51
N TYR A 3 -0.75 -2.60 -18.10
CA TYR A 3 -1.81 -3.28 -17.33
C TYR A 3 -1.37 -4.57 -16.62
N ARG A 4 -0.36 -5.27 -17.16
CA ARG A 4 0.22 -6.45 -16.50
C ARG A 4 0.96 -6.03 -15.22
N THR A 5 1.60 -4.87 -15.21
CA THR A 5 2.33 -4.32 -14.07
C THR A 5 1.38 -3.91 -12.93
N ILE A 6 0.29 -3.21 -13.22
CA ILE A 6 -0.69 -2.81 -12.18
C ILE A 6 -1.35 -4.03 -11.53
N THR A 7 -1.70 -5.04 -12.34
CA THR A 7 -2.31 -6.26 -11.79
C THR A 7 -1.34 -7.00 -10.87
N GLN A 8 -0.04 -7.04 -11.21
CA GLN A 8 0.99 -7.59 -10.32
C GLN A 8 1.11 -6.81 -9.02
N ILE A 9 1.06 -5.47 -9.07
CA ILE A 9 1.10 -4.61 -7.88
C ILE A 9 -0.12 -4.86 -6.97
N GLU A 10 -1.32 -5.03 -7.55
CA GLU A 10 -2.51 -5.41 -6.77
C GLU A 10 -2.31 -6.71 -6.02
N GLU A 11 -1.76 -7.72 -6.70
CA GLU A 11 -1.46 -9.02 -6.11
C GLU A 11 -0.41 -8.91 -4.99
N THR A 12 0.63 -8.10 -5.17
CA THR A 12 1.64 -7.82 -4.15
C THR A 12 1.05 -7.13 -2.92
N VAL A 13 0.21 -6.11 -3.10
CA VAL A 13 -0.46 -5.42 -1.97
C VAL A 13 -1.34 -6.40 -1.20
N LEU A 14 -2.13 -7.20 -1.90
CA LEU A 14 -3.02 -8.18 -1.28
C LEU A 14 -2.24 -9.30 -0.58
N GLY A 15 -1.18 -9.82 -1.19
CA GLY A 15 -0.30 -10.81 -0.59
C GLY A 15 0.35 -10.30 0.70
N CYS A 16 0.90 -9.08 0.67
CA CYS A 16 1.48 -8.44 1.85
C CYS A 16 0.44 -8.25 2.98
N CYS A 17 -0.80 -7.90 2.62
CA CYS A 17 -1.90 -7.77 3.58
C CYS A 17 -2.32 -9.10 4.22
N ILE A 18 -2.10 -10.23 3.55
CA ILE A 18 -2.42 -11.57 4.06
C ILE A 18 -1.28 -12.10 4.94
N GLN A 19 -0.02 -11.80 4.61
CA GLN A 19 1.14 -12.35 5.34
C GLN A 19 1.59 -11.49 6.53
N VAL A 20 1.48 -10.17 6.42
CA VAL A 20 2.13 -9.26 7.37
C VAL A 20 1.08 -8.58 8.24
N VAL A 21 1.22 -8.75 9.55
CA VAL A 21 0.36 -8.13 10.56
C VAL A 21 0.42 -6.61 10.46
N GLY A 22 -0.74 -5.95 10.55
CA GLY A 22 -0.86 -4.49 10.44
C GLY A 22 -0.81 -3.96 9.01
N SER A 23 -0.52 -4.78 8.00
CA SER A 23 -0.52 -4.34 6.59
C SER A 23 -1.90 -3.91 6.09
N VAL A 24 -2.98 -4.56 6.53
CA VAL A 24 -4.35 -4.13 6.18
C VAL A 24 -4.66 -2.77 6.78
N GLU A 25 -4.33 -2.54 8.06
CA GLU A 25 -4.51 -1.26 8.75
C GLU A 25 -3.78 -0.14 8.02
N LEU A 26 -2.59 -0.44 7.54
CA LEU A 26 -1.74 0.46 6.80
C LEU A 26 -2.30 0.78 5.41
N ALA A 27 -2.68 -0.25 4.65
CA ALA A 27 -3.18 -0.09 3.29
C ALA A 27 -4.55 0.60 3.25
N GLN A 28 -5.45 0.34 4.20
CA GLN A 28 -6.79 0.96 4.25
C GLN A 28 -6.75 2.49 4.48
N THR A 29 -5.63 3.05 4.95
CA THR A 29 -5.48 4.51 5.09
C THR A 29 -5.53 5.23 3.75
N VAL A 30 -5.21 4.52 2.65
CA VAL A 30 -5.04 5.09 1.31
C VAL A 30 -5.90 4.38 0.26
N VAL A 31 -5.97 3.06 0.34
CA VAL A 31 -6.58 2.19 -0.65
C VAL A 31 -8.01 1.86 -0.23
N ASN A 32 -8.92 1.90 -1.20
CA ASN A 32 -10.29 1.43 -1.04
C ASN A 32 -10.62 0.36 -2.09
N THR A 33 -11.79 -0.27 -2.00
CA THR A 33 -12.19 -1.33 -2.94
C THR A 33 -12.14 -0.90 -4.39
N ASN A 34 -12.53 0.34 -4.71
CA ASN A 34 -12.52 0.87 -6.08
C ASN A 34 -11.10 1.17 -6.61
N THR A 35 -10.10 1.14 -5.74
CA THR A 35 -8.69 1.36 -6.12
C THR A 35 -8.13 0.18 -6.91
N PHE A 36 -8.64 -1.04 -6.65
CA PHE A 36 -8.28 -2.22 -7.42
C PHE A 36 -9.01 -2.23 -8.77
N LEU A 37 -8.29 -2.53 -9.84
CA LEU A 37 -8.79 -2.70 -11.20
C LEU A 37 -9.52 -4.04 -11.34
N GLN A 38 -8.90 -5.13 -10.89
CA GLN A 38 -9.46 -6.47 -11.09
C GLN A 38 -10.60 -6.75 -10.09
N PRO A 39 -11.78 -7.21 -10.54
CA PRO A 39 -12.91 -7.51 -9.67
C PRO A 39 -12.60 -8.59 -8.62
N GLU A 40 -11.74 -9.56 -8.94
CA GLU A 40 -11.27 -10.58 -8.00
C GLU A 40 -10.46 -9.94 -6.85
N ASN A 41 -9.61 -8.98 -7.20
CA ASN A 41 -8.81 -8.23 -6.23
C ASN A 41 -9.69 -7.29 -5.38
N ARG A 42 -10.76 -6.71 -5.96
CA ARG A 42 -11.79 -5.97 -5.20
C ARG A 42 -12.49 -6.86 -4.18
N ALA A 43 -12.92 -8.04 -4.61
CA ALA A 43 -13.61 -9.00 -3.76
C ALA A 43 -12.72 -9.46 -2.59
N LEU A 44 -11.44 -9.76 -2.88
CA LEU A 44 -10.46 -10.12 -1.86
C LEU A 44 -10.19 -8.95 -0.90
N TRP A 45 -9.99 -7.73 -1.41
CA TRP A 45 -9.81 -6.55 -0.57
C TRP A 45 -11.01 -6.30 0.35
N HIS A 46 -12.24 -6.41 -0.18
CA HIS A 46 -13.46 -6.30 0.61
C HIS A 46 -13.48 -7.36 1.74
N CYS A 47 -13.08 -8.59 1.45
CA CYS A 47 -12.96 -9.64 2.46
C CYS A 47 -11.99 -9.23 3.59
N LEU A 48 -10.79 -8.76 3.23
CA LEU A 48 -9.78 -8.31 4.19
C LEU A 48 -10.28 -7.13 5.05
N GLN A 49 -10.97 -6.16 4.45
CA GLN A 49 -11.58 -5.04 5.18
C GLN A 49 -12.63 -5.51 6.18
N GLU A 50 -13.49 -6.45 5.80
CA GLU A 50 -14.52 -7.02 6.69
C GLU A 50 -13.90 -7.79 7.85
N MET A 51 -12.84 -8.58 7.58
CA MET A 51 -12.10 -9.31 8.62
C MET A 51 -11.43 -8.35 9.60
N HIS A 52 -10.75 -7.32 9.08
CA HIS A 52 -10.10 -6.30 9.89
C HIS A 52 -11.09 -5.53 10.79
N LYS A 53 -12.23 -5.09 10.23
CA LYS A 53 -13.30 -4.43 11.01
C LYS A 53 -13.82 -5.32 12.15
N LYS A 54 -13.94 -6.63 11.91
CA LYS A 54 -14.38 -7.62 12.88
C LYS A 54 -13.27 -8.12 13.81
N ARG A 55 -12.04 -7.56 13.69
CA ARG A 55 -10.84 -7.97 14.43
C ARG A 55 -10.57 -9.48 14.32
N GLN A 56 -10.85 -10.06 13.16
CA GLN A 56 -10.55 -11.46 12.87
C GLN A 56 -9.07 -11.60 12.49
N PRO A 57 -8.42 -12.73 12.84
CA PRO A 57 -7.08 -13.05 12.34
C PRO A 57 -7.08 -13.06 10.81
N ILE A 58 -6.02 -12.54 10.22
CA ILE A 58 -5.83 -12.49 8.77
C ILE A 58 -4.59 -13.32 8.45
N ASP A 59 -4.84 -14.49 7.87
CA ASP A 59 -3.86 -15.42 7.32
C ASP A 59 -4.51 -16.14 6.12
N ILE A 60 -3.72 -16.93 5.39
CA ILE A 60 -4.18 -17.60 4.17
C ILE A 60 -5.46 -18.42 4.42
N LEU A 61 -5.50 -19.23 5.48
CA LEU A 61 -6.58 -20.17 5.73
C LEU A 61 -7.85 -19.44 6.18
N THR A 62 -7.69 -18.46 7.07
CA THR A 62 -8.83 -17.65 7.56
C THR A 62 -9.42 -16.79 6.46
N VAL A 63 -8.60 -16.26 5.55
CA VAL A 63 -9.06 -15.51 4.38
C VAL A 63 -9.82 -16.41 3.40
N ILE A 64 -9.31 -17.61 3.11
CA ILE A 64 -10.00 -18.59 2.25
C ILE A 64 -11.37 -18.94 2.86
N HIS A 65 -11.39 -19.30 4.14
CA HIS A 65 -12.63 -19.66 4.83
C HIS A 65 -13.63 -18.49 4.85
N ARG A 66 -13.15 -17.26 5.08
CA ARG A 66 -14.01 -16.08 5.06
C ARG A 66 -14.58 -15.80 3.68
N LEU A 67 -13.76 -15.92 2.63
CA LEU A 67 -14.19 -15.75 1.24
C LEU A 67 -15.24 -16.78 0.85
N GLU A 68 -15.06 -18.03 1.25
CA GLU A 68 -16.03 -19.10 1.03
C GLU A 68 -17.40 -18.72 1.63
N GLY A 69 -17.41 -18.24 2.88
CA GLY A 69 -18.64 -17.79 3.53
C GLY A 69 -19.30 -16.59 2.82
N LEU A 70 -18.52 -15.67 2.24
CA LEU A 70 -19.05 -14.55 1.45
C LEU A 70 -19.59 -14.99 0.08
N LEU A 71 -18.94 -15.96 -0.55
CA LEU A 71 -19.35 -16.51 -1.85
C LEU A 71 -20.62 -17.38 -1.75
N ASN A 72 -20.76 -18.10 -0.64
CA ASN A 72 -21.91 -18.98 -0.37
C ASN A 72 -23.07 -18.28 0.34
N SER A 73 -22.90 -17.01 0.74
CA SER A 73 -23.96 -16.21 1.34
C SER A 73 -25.11 -15.98 0.35
N GLN A 74 -26.36 -16.10 0.80
CA GLN A 74 -27.55 -15.79 -0.01
C GLN A 74 -27.53 -14.37 -0.58
N LYS A 75 -26.93 -13.41 0.14
CA LYS A 75 -26.83 -12.01 -0.32
C LYS A 75 -25.79 -11.81 -1.43
N GLN A 76 -24.91 -12.79 -1.66
CA GLN A 76 -23.82 -12.77 -2.65
C GLN A 76 -23.13 -11.40 -2.79
N PRO A 77 -22.62 -10.81 -1.69
CA PRO A 77 -22.16 -9.42 -1.67
C PRO A 77 -21.01 -9.15 -2.65
N LEU A 78 -20.24 -10.19 -3.02
CA LEU A 78 -19.11 -10.06 -3.93
C LEU A 78 -19.52 -9.99 -5.40
N LYS A 79 -20.73 -10.44 -5.75
CA LYS A 79 -21.23 -10.48 -7.14
C LYS A 79 -21.25 -9.08 -7.77
N ALA A 80 -21.54 -8.04 -6.98
CA ALA A 80 -21.58 -6.65 -7.43
C ALA A 80 -20.26 -6.13 -8.04
N TYR A 81 -19.12 -6.78 -7.74
CA TYR A 81 -17.84 -6.40 -8.34
C TYR A 81 -17.66 -6.93 -9.76
N PHE A 82 -18.45 -7.93 -10.16
CA PHE A 82 -18.32 -8.62 -11.44
C PHE A 82 -19.41 -8.15 -12.38
N LYS A 83 -19.00 -7.57 -13.51
CA LYS A 83 -19.93 -7.19 -14.60
C LYS A 83 -20.31 -8.37 -15.49
N ILE A 84 -19.52 -9.46 -15.43
CA ILE A 84 -19.65 -10.64 -16.29
C ILE A 84 -19.87 -11.84 -15.37
N GLU A 85 -21.01 -12.53 -15.52
CA GLU A 85 -21.41 -13.66 -14.68
C GLU A 85 -20.40 -14.81 -14.71
N GLU A 86 -19.91 -15.15 -15.91
CA GLU A 86 -18.94 -16.24 -16.09
C GLU A 86 -17.63 -15.96 -15.33
N ARG A 87 -17.21 -14.70 -15.28
CA ARG A 87 -16.03 -14.29 -14.52
C ARG A 87 -16.24 -14.46 -13.01
N TYR A 88 -17.45 -14.20 -12.52
CA TYR A 88 -17.81 -14.46 -11.12
C TYR A 88 -17.80 -15.95 -10.80
N ARG A 89 -18.32 -16.79 -11.70
CA ARG A 89 -18.28 -18.25 -11.57
C ARG A 89 -16.84 -18.77 -11.48
N GLN A 90 -15.98 -18.36 -12.40
CA GLN A 90 -14.56 -18.74 -12.39
C GLN A 90 -13.85 -18.32 -11.10
N PHE A 91 -14.12 -17.11 -10.60
CA PHE A 91 -13.60 -16.67 -9.30
C PHE A 91 -14.09 -17.58 -8.16
N ARG A 92 -15.38 -17.92 -8.13
CA ARG A 92 -15.96 -18.79 -7.10
C ARG A 92 -15.39 -20.21 -7.12
N GLU A 93 -15.00 -20.72 -8.29
CA GLU A 93 -14.38 -22.05 -8.41
C GLU A 93 -12.89 -22.05 -8.03
N GLN A 94 -12.20 -20.92 -8.19
CA GLN A 94 -10.75 -20.83 -8.08
C GLN A 94 -10.26 -19.92 -6.93
N TYR A 95 -11.15 -19.42 -6.06
CA TYR A 95 -10.80 -18.40 -5.06
C TYR A 95 -9.64 -18.81 -4.16
N ALA A 96 -9.60 -20.08 -3.70
CA ALA A 96 -8.52 -20.58 -2.85
C ALA A 96 -7.16 -20.54 -3.56
N ALA A 97 -7.09 -21.01 -4.80
CA ALA A 97 -5.88 -20.96 -5.62
C ALA A 97 -5.45 -19.52 -5.91
N GLN A 98 -6.41 -18.60 -6.11
CA GLN A 98 -6.11 -17.18 -6.31
C GLN A 98 -5.55 -16.51 -5.06
N VAL A 99 -6.04 -16.86 -3.87
CA VAL A 99 -5.47 -16.37 -2.61
C VAL A 99 -4.03 -16.87 -2.46
N ALA A 100 -3.81 -18.18 -2.61
CA ALA A 100 -2.49 -18.79 -2.50
C ALA A 100 -1.46 -18.12 -3.44
N ARG A 101 -1.80 -17.96 -4.73
CA ARG A 101 -0.90 -17.34 -5.72
C ARG A 101 -0.46 -15.91 -5.36
N LYS A 102 -1.33 -15.13 -4.70
CA LYS A 102 -1.01 -13.73 -4.34
C LYS A 102 -0.04 -13.66 -3.17
N VAL A 103 -0.08 -14.67 -2.32
CA VAL A 103 0.78 -14.81 -1.15
C VAL A 103 2.22 -15.16 -1.55
N ASP A 104 2.44 -15.73 -2.73
CA ASP A 104 3.81 -15.97 -3.24
C ASP A 104 4.53 -14.70 -3.74
N ARG A 105 3.84 -13.55 -3.81
CA ARG A 105 4.33 -12.31 -4.45
C ARG A 105 4.67 -11.19 -3.46
N VAL A 106 5.06 -11.56 -2.25
CA VAL A 106 5.23 -10.59 -1.16
C VAL A 106 6.49 -9.77 -1.31
N VAL A 107 6.31 -8.49 -1.01
CA VAL A 107 7.39 -7.54 -0.80
C VAL A 107 7.28 -7.06 0.64
N ASP A 108 8.42 -6.72 1.25
CA ASP A 108 8.50 -6.17 2.60
C ASP A 108 7.49 -5.05 2.85
N GLN A 109 6.96 -5.01 4.09
CA GLN A 109 6.01 -4.00 4.56
C GLN A 109 6.51 -2.56 4.34
N ALA A 110 7.83 -2.37 4.32
CA ALA A 110 8.48 -1.10 4.01
C ALA A 110 8.06 -0.55 2.64
N ASN A 111 7.86 -1.42 1.65
CA ASN A 111 7.47 -1.05 0.28
C ASN A 111 5.96 -1.07 0.06
N LEU A 112 5.16 -1.60 1.00
CA LEU A 112 3.70 -1.67 0.87
C LEU A 112 3.08 -0.30 0.60
N GLN A 113 3.54 0.75 1.29
CA GLN A 113 3.05 2.12 1.04
C GLN A 113 3.30 2.60 -0.39
N TYR A 114 4.47 2.27 -0.94
CA TYR A 114 4.82 2.64 -2.31
C TYR A 114 3.87 1.96 -3.29
N TYR A 115 3.64 0.65 -3.14
CA TYR A 115 2.69 -0.06 -3.99
C TYR A 115 1.25 0.44 -3.84
N CYS A 116 0.80 0.75 -2.62
CA CYS A 116 -0.50 1.39 -2.39
C CYS A 116 -0.60 2.74 -3.12
N PHE A 117 0.47 3.54 -3.13
CA PHE A 117 0.51 4.80 -3.87
C PHE A 117 0.34 4.59 -5.37
N VAL A 118 1.09 3.66 -5.96
CA VAL A 118 0.98 3.34 -7.39
C VAL A 118 -0.44 2.87 -7.75
N LEU A 119 -1.10 2.09 -6.89
CA LEU A 119 -2.49 1.69 -7.11
C LEU A 119 -3.47 2.87 -7.06
N VAL A 120 -3.27 3.80 -6.13
CA VAL A 120 -4.10 5.00 -6.00
C VAL A 120 -3.94 5.90 -7.21
N GLU A 121 -2.70 6.11 -7.66
CA GLU A 121 -2.38 6.86 -8.87
C GLU A 121 -3.08 6.25 -10.09
N ALA A 122 -2.94 4.93 -10.28
CA ALA A 122 -3.60 4.20 -11.35
C ALA A 122 -5.14 4.29 -11.26
N ALA A 123 -5.70 4.30 -10.05
CA ALA A 123 -7.14 4.46 -9.85
C ALA A 123 -7.63 5.86 -10.22
N LEU A 124 -6.86 6.89 -9.90
CA LEU A 124 -7.20 8.28 -10.22
C LEU A 124 -7.09 8.55 -11.72
N ARG A 125 -6.05 8.04 -12.39
CA ARG A 125 -5.96 8.09 -13.85
C ARG A 125 -7.20 7.48 -14.52
N ARG A 126 -7.70 6.36 -14.00
CA ARG A 126 -8.95 5.75 -14.50
C ARG A 126 -10.19 6.61 -14.24
N GLN A 127 -10.24 7.31 -13.10
CA GLN A 127 -11.32 8.24 -12.80
C GLN A 127 -11.27 9.45 -13.73
N LEU A 128 -10.09 10.03 -13.95
CA LEU A 128 -9.89 11.13 -14.91
C LEU A 128 -10.30 10.72 -16.32
N PHE A 129 -9.87 9.54 -16.76
CA PHE A 129 -10.30 8.98 -18.05
C PHE A 129 -11.82 8.86 -18.14
N ALA A 130 -12.47 8.40 -17.07
CA ALA A 130 -13.92 8.26 -17.02
C ALA A 130 -14.65 9.62 -17.02
N VAL A 131 -14.11 10.64 -16.34
CA VAL A 131 -14.63 12.01 -16.35
C VAL A 131 -14.51 12.58 -17.77
N LEU A 132 -13.32 12.55 -18.37
CA LEU A 132 -13.11 13.04 -19.73
C LEU A 132 -13.93 12.29 -20.78
N SER A 133 -14.18 10.99 -20.57
CA SER A 133 -15.01 10.21 -21.49
C SER A 133 -16.50 10.57 -21.42
N ARG A 134 -16.97 11.21 -20.33
CA ARG A 134 -18.36 11.68 -20.17
C ARG A 134 -18.58 13.06 -20.77
N HIS A 135 -17.55 13.91 -20.75
CA HIS A 135 -17.60 15.27 -21.27
C HIS A 135 -17.12 15.25 -22.73
N ASP A 136 -18.02 14.92 -23.64
CA ASP A 136 -17.74 14.65 -25.05
C ASP A 136 -17.62 15.94 -25.88
N LYS A 137 -16.38 16.38 -26.19
CA LYS A 137 -16.14 17.50 -27.14
C LYS A 137 -14.82 17.33 -27.92
N GLY A 138 -14.92 16.82 -29.16
CA GLY A 138 -13.99 17.12 -30.26
C GLY A 138 -12.52 16.67 -30.15
N GLU A 139 -11.68 17.29 -30.98
CA GLU A 139 -10.24 16.98 -31.18
C GLU A 139 -9.40 17.20 -29.92
N ASP A 140 -9.85 18.07 -29.02
CA ASP A 140 -9.26 18.37 -27.71
C ASP A 140 -9.31 17.16 -26.78
N ARG A 141 -10.39 16.37 -26.84
CA ARG A 141 -10.51 15.11 -26.09
C ARG A 141 -9.39 14.14 -26.45
N LYS A 142 -9.03 14.01 -27.72
CA LYS A 142 -7.99 13.07 -28.16
C LYS A 142 -6.64 13.43 -27.54
N LYS A 143 -6.28 14.72 -27.57
CA LYS A 143 -5.06 15.24 -26.93
C LYS A 143 -5.05 15.00 -25.42
N MET A 144 -6.17 15.20 -24.73
CA MET A 144 -6.27 14.93 -23.29
C MET A 144 -6.23 13.44 -22.94
N LEU A 145 -6.86 12.59 -23.74
CA LEU A 145 -6.81 11.14 -23.56
C LEU A 145 -5.40 10.60 -23.82
N ASP A 146 -4.69 11.15 -24.80
CA ASP A 146 -3.29 10.85 -25.06
C ASP A 146 -2.42 11.27 -23.88
N LEU A 147 -2.68 12.44 -23.27
CA LEU A 147 -2.00 12.90 -22.05
C LEU A 147 -2.24 11.96 -20.86
N ILE A 148 -3.46 11.45 -20.67
CA ILE A 148 -3.78 10.47 -19.60
C ILE A 148 -3.12 9.12 -19.86
N SER A 149 -3.04 8.72 -21.13
CA SER A 149 -2.42 7.49 -21.58
C SER A 149 -0.91 7.50 -21.38
N ASP A 150 -0.30 8.69 -21.32
CA ASP A 150 1.10 8.83 -20.96
C ASP A 150 1.33 8.52 -19.47
N THR A 151 1.88 7.34 -19.23
CA THR A 151 2.21 6.82 -17.89
C THR A 151 3.46 7.45 -17.28
N THR A 152 4.18 8.28 -18.02
CA THR A 152 5.39 8.96 -17.54
C THR A 152 5.11 10.30 -16.89
N THR A 153 4.01 10.95 -17.26
CA THR A 153 3.55 12.21 -16.66
C THR A 153 2.88 11.95 -15.31
N ASP A 154 3.36 12.59 -14.24
CA ASP A 154 2.76 12.47 -12.90
C ASP A 154 1.30 12.96 -12.87
N VAL A 155 0.48 12.37 -12.02
CA VAL A 155 -0.96 12.68 -11.93
C VAL A 155 -1.21 14.13 -11.54
N ILE A 156 -0.33 14.76 -10.75
CA ILE A 156 -0.46 16.19 -10.39
C ILE A 156 -0.29 17.06 -11.63
N THR A 157 0.79 16.83 -12.38
CA THR A 157 1.09 17.56 -13.61
C THR A 157 -0.04 17.41 -14.62
N LEU A 158 -0.59 16.19 -14.72
CA LEU A 158 -1.72 15.91 -15.59
C LEU A 158 -3.01 16.61 -15.12
N LEU A 159 -3.32 16.61 -13.83
CA LEU A 159 -4.51 17.28 -13.30
C LEU A 159 -4.46 18.78 -13.54
N ASN A 160 -3.32 19.41 -13.28
CA ASN A 160 -3.13 20.84 -13.50
C ASN A 160 -3.29 21.18 -14.99
N ALA A 161 -2.69 20.39 -15.88
CA ALA A 161 -2.85 20.57 -17.33
C ALA A 161 -4.32 20.44 -17.78
N LEU A 162 -5.10 19.54 -17.17
CA LEU A 162 -6.53 19.38 -17.47
C LEU A 162 -7.39 20.51 -16.90
N LEU A 163 -7.04 21.06 -15.73
CA LEU A 163 -7.73 22.21 -15.14
C LEU A 163 -7.49 23.48 -15.97
N ASP A 164 -6.23 23.74 -16.34
CA ASP A 164 -5.83 24.90 -17.15
C ASP A 164 -6.50 24.89 -18.54
N TYR A 165 -6.67 23.72 -19.14
CA TYR A 165 -7.31 23.58 -20.45
C TYR A 165 -8.83 23.83 -20.40
N ASN A 166 -9.47 23.53 -19.27
CA ASN A 166 -10.93 23.43 -19.17
C ASN A 166 -11.57 24.50 -18.29
N GLU A 167 -10.88 25.59 -17.95
CA GLU A 167 -11.46 26.73 -17.21
C GLU A 167 -12.76 27.28 -17.83
N LYS A 168 -12.97 27.07 -19.13
CA LYS A 168 -14.16 27.52 -19.87
C LYS A 168 -15.31 26.51 -19.88
N ASP A 169 -15.07 25.25 -19.55
CA ASP A 169 -16.10 24.20 -19.41
C ASP A 169 -16.35 23.92 -17.92
N TYR A 170 -17.22 24.74 -17.32
CA TYR A 170 -17.53 24.71 -15.89
C TYR A 170 -17.91 23.32 -15.36
N ALA A 171 -18.63 22.50 -16.14
CA ALA A 171 -19.07 21.19 -15.71
C ALA A 171 -17.90 20.18 -15.63
N LEU A 172 -17.01 20.23 -16.61
CA LEU A 172 -15.79 19.40 -16.60
C LEU A 172 -14.81 19.90 -15.52
N TYR A 173 -14.66 21.21 -15.38
CA TYR A 173 -13.81 21.83 -14.37
C TYR A 173 -14.20 21.44 -12.93
N GLU A 174 -15.49 21.48 -12.59
CA GLU A 174 -15.97 21.03 -11.28
C GLU A 174 -15.69 19.54 -11.02
N ASP A 175 -15.86 18.68 -12.02
CA ASP A 175 -15.59 17.25 -11.88
C ASP A 175 -14.09 16.97 -11.71
N LEU A 176 -13.22 17.74 -12.40
CA LEU A 176 -11.77 17.67 -12.22
C LEU A 176 -11.34 18.14 -10.83
N LEU A 177 -11.92 19.22 -10.31
CA LEU A 177 -11.70 19.69 -8.93
C LEU A 177 -12.06 18.63 -7.89
N LYS A 178 -13.19 17.92 -8.07
CA LYS A 178 -13.58 16.81 -7.17
C LYS A 178 -12.55 15.68 -7.17
N VAL A 179 -11.95 15.39 -8.32
CA VAL A 179 -10.87 14.39 -8.41
C VAL A 179 -9.59 14.91 -7.73
N GLN A 180 -9.27 16.19 -7.88
CA GLN A 180 -8.14 16.84 -7.21
C GLN A 180 -8.27 16.76 -5.69
N GLU A 181 -9.41 17.15 -5.12
CA GLU A 181 -9.64 17.09 -3.68
C GLU A 181 -9.51 15.67 -3.12
N GLN A 182 -9.99 14.67 -3.88
CA GLN A 182 -9.85 13.27 -3.49
C GLN A 182 -8.39 12.82 -3.50
N PHE A 183 -7.59 13.32 -4.44
CA PHE A 183 -6.18 13.04 -4.52
C PHE A 183 -5.44 13.70 -3.35
N ASP A 184 -5.64 14.98 -3.10
CA ASP A 184 -4.96 15.73 -2.04
C ASP A 184 -5.22 15.12 -0.67
N LYS A 185 -6.47 14.73 -0.38
CA LYS A 185 -6.82 14.03 0.87
C LYS A 185 -6.10 12.69 1.01
N LYS A 186 -5.87 11.96 -0.08
CA LYS A 186 -5.16 10.67 -0.07
C LYS A 186 -3.65 10.85 0.04
N VAL A 187 -3.07 11.82 -0.69
CA VAL A 187 -1.64 12.14 -0.68
C VAL A 187 -1.21 12.69 0.67
N GLN A 188 -1.99 13.60 1.27
CA GLN A 188 -1.71 14.10 2.62
C GLN A 188 -1.67 12.96 3.65
N LYS A 189 -2.62 12.01 3.59
CA LYS A 189 -2.61 10.83 4.47
C LYS A 189 -1.36 9.98 4.30
N ILE A 190 -0.83 9.85 3.09
CA ILE A 190 0.41 9.11 2.79
C ILE A 190 1.63 9.83 3.33
N GLN A 191 1.75 11.15 3.09
CA GLN A 191 2.88 11.95 3.57
C GLN A 191 2.93 12.00 5.10
N VAL A 192 1.77 12.18 5.74
CA VAL A 192 1.62 12.12 7.20
C VAL A 192 2.03 10.74 7.72
N SER A 193 1.58 9.66 7.09
CA SER A 193 1.97 8.29 7.48
C SER A 193 3.46 7.99 7.30
N ARG A 194 4.11 8.55 6.27
CA ARG A 194 5.57 8.46 6.09
C ARG A 194 6.31 9.23 7.19
N ARG A 195 5.86 10.46 7.52
CA ARG A 195 6.46 11.28 8.57
C ARG A 195 6.40 10.60 9.94
N TYR A 196 5.26 10.03 10.32
CA TYR A 196 5.14 9.32 11.60
C TYR A 196 6.02 8.07 11.68
N ARG A 197 6.19 7.33 10.58
CA ARG A 197 7.12 6.19 10.55
C ARG A 197 8.58 6.58 10.58
N LEU A 198 8.94 7.66 9.90
CA LEU A 198 10.30 8.19 9.94
C LEU A 198 10.65 8.65 11.36
N LEU A 199 9.69 9.29 12.05
CA LEU A 199 9.82 9.64 13.46
C LEU A 199 9.95 8.41 14.37
N ALA A 200 9.14 7.37 14.16
CA ALA A 200 9.23 6.12 14.93
C ALA A 200 10.56 5.37 14.69
N LEU A 201 11.06 5.35 13.45
CA LEU A 201 12.37 4.80 13.10
C LEU A 201 13.51 5.60 13.74
N ILE A 202 13.44 6.93 13.70
CA ILE A 202 14.42 7.81 14.36
C ILE A 202 14.43 7.52 15.87
N GLN A 203 13.27 7.37 16.49
CA GLN A 203 13.17 7.08 17.92
C GLN A 203 13.75 5.70 18.26
N GLY A 204 13.45 4.65 17.49
CA GLY A 204 14.05 3.32 17.66
C GLY A 204 15.58 3.30 17.43
N LEU A 205 16.08 4.11 16.49
CA LEU A 205 17.52 4.30 16.27
C LEU A 205 18.20 5.03 17.44
N GLN A 206 17.51 5.98 18.08
CA GLN A 206 18.01 6.66 19.27
C GLN A 206 18.08 5.71 20.48
N GLU A 207 17.08 4.85 20.65
CA GLU A 207 17.04 3.86 21.72
C GLU A 207 18.15 2.80 21.57
N THR A 208 18.35 2.29 20.35
CA THR A 208 19.43 1.35 20.03
C THR A 208 20.81 1.98 20.20
N ARG A 209 21.00 3.24 19.78
CA ARG A 209 22.23 3.98 20.06
C ARG A 209 22.51 4.09 21.57
N GLY A 210 21.49 4.42 22.37
CA GLY A 210 21.62 4.50 23.83
C GLY A 210 21.99 3.15 24.48
N LEU A 211 21.52 2.03 23.92
CA LEU A 211 21.90 0.68 24.36
C LEU A 211 23.37 0.37 24.03
N VAL A 212 23.84 0.73 22.84
CA VAL A 212 25.24 0.55 22.42
C VAL A 212 26.19 1.41 23.26
N GLU A 213 25.83 2.67 23.53
CA GLU A 213 26.63 3.55 24.40
C GLU A 213 26.74 2.97 25.83
N LYS A 214 25.65 2.42 26.38
CA LYS A 214 25.69 1.72 27.68
C LYS A 214 26.55 0.46 27.66
N GLN A 215 26.51 -0.33 26.59
CA GLN A 215 27.39 -1.50 26.44
C GLN A 215 28.86 -1.11 26.34
N ASN A 216 29.18 -0.07 25.57
CA ASN A 216 30.55 0.42 25.43
C ASN A 216 31.11 0.94 26.76
N LEU A 217 30.31 1.65 27.56
CA LEU A 217 30.71 2.08 28.91
C LEU A 217 31.00 0.89 29.84
N ARG A 218 30.20 -0.18 29.76
CA ARG A 218 30.44 -1.41 30.54
C ARG A 218 31.71 -2.13 30.11
N LEU A 219 31.96 -2.22 28.81
CA LEU A 219 33.17 -2.83 28.25
C LEU A 219 34.43 -2.03 28.64
N ALA A 220 34.38 -0.70 28.58
CA ALA A 220 35.47 0.16 29.02
C ALA A 220 35.80 -0.06 30.51
N ALA A 221 34.79 -0.10 31.38
CA ALA A 221 34.99 -0.37 32.81
C ALA A 221 35.57 -1.77 33.08
N GLN A 222 35.19 -2.78 32.30
CA GLN A 222 35.79 -4.12 32.38
C GLN A 222 37.25 -4.12 31.93
N LEU A 223 37.58 -3.38 30.88
CA LEU A 223 38.94 -3.26 30.38
C LEU A 223 39.85 -2.60 31.41
N ASP A 224 39.42 -1.48 32.03
CA ASP A 224 40.18 -0.77 33.06
C ASP A 224 40.44 -1.67 34.28
N LYS A 225 39.42 -2.41 34.73
CA LYS A 225 39.56 -3.39 35.81
C LYS A 225 40.60 -4.47 35.46
N THR A 226 40.58 -4.97 34.22
CA THR A 226 41.52 -5.99 33.75
C THR A 226 42.95 -5.45 33.68
N ILE A 227 43.13 -4.20 33.22
CA ILE A 227 44.43 -3.52 33.19
C ILE A 227 44.98 -3.34 34.60
N ASP A 228 44.15 -2.96 35.57
CA ASP A 228 44.57 -2.79 36.96
C ASP A 228 44.94 -4.14 37.61
N GLU A 229 44.19 -5.21 37.33
CA GLU A 229 44.54 -6.57 37.75
C GLU A 229 45.90 -7.01 37.18
N LEU A 230 46.15 -6.77 35.89
CA LEU A 230 47.45 -7.07 35.25
C LEU A 230 48.59 -6.23 35.83
N ARG A 231 48.38 -4.94 36.09
CA ARG A 231 49.39 -4.08 36.74
C ARG A 231 49.72 -4.55 38.15
N ASN A 232 48.71 -4.96 38.92
CA ASN A 232 48.92 -5.49 40.26
C ASN A 232 49.66 -6.84 40.23
N HIS A 233 49.36 -7.69 39.24
CA HIS A 233 50.12 -8.92 39.02
C HIS A 233 51.58 -8.65 38.64
N ALA A 234 51.83 -7.72 37.72
CA ALA A 234 53.18 -7.34 37.32
C ALA A 234 54.00 -6.78 38.49
N LYS A 235 53.40 -5.94 39.34
CA LYS A 235 54.05 -5.43 40.56
C LYS A 235 54.42 -6.53 41.55
N ARG A 236 53.58 -7.57 41.68
CA ARG A 236 53.86 -8.72 42.55
C ARG A 236 55.03 -9.57 42.03
N TYR A 237 55.16 -9.71 40.71
CA TYR A 237 56.28 -10.42 40.10
C TYR A 237 57.60 -9.64 40.11
N ALA A 238 57.55 -8.30 40.14
CA ALA A 238 58.75 -7.45 40.26
C ALA A 238 59.33 -7.35 41.69
N LEU A 239 58.64 -7.93 42.68
CA LEU A 239 59.05 -7.98 44.10
C LEU A 239 59.56 -9.38 44.52
N LEU A 240 59.65 -10.32 43.57
CA LEU A 240 60.32 -11.62 43.69
C LEU A 240 61.67 -11.57 42.96
#